data_AF-A0A0B1QXJ3-F1
#
_entry.id   AF-A0A0B1QXJ3-F1
#
_cell.length_a   1.000
_cell.length_b   1.000
_cell.length_c   1.000
_cell.angle_alpha   90.00
_cell.angle_beta   90.00
_cell.angle_gamma   90.00
#
_symmetry.space_group_name_H-M   'P 1'
#
loop_
_entity.id
_entity.type
_entity.pdbx_description
1 polymer ?
#
loop_
_entity_poly.entity_id
_entity_poly.type
_entity_poly.pdbx_seq_one_letter_code
_entity_poly.pdbx_strand_id
1 'polypeptide(L)' 'MQKGFYWVQRDDYAPEVWYFADGEGGGWYQPSQSLPLQPLDFEQKGYSVISDKLEPPHP' A
#
# COMPACT_ATOMS: atom_id res chain seq x y z
N MET A 1 -10.29 -1.80 3.78
CA MET A 1 -9.38 -2.66 3.00
C MET A 1 -9.01 -3.87 3.82
N GLN A 2 -8.72 -5.02 3.18
CA GLN A 2 -8.20 -6.18 3.90
C GLN A 2 -6.68 -6.05 4.06
N LYS A 3 -6.10 -6.65 5.11
CA LYS A 3 -4.64 -6.75 5.19
C LYS A 3 -4.07 -7.51 3.98
N GLY A 4 -2.97 -7.05 3.41
CA GLY A 4 -2.36 -7.69 2.24
C GLY A 4 -1.57 -6.74 1.34
N PHE A 5 -1.10 -7.28 0.22
CA PHE A 5 -0.36 -6.52 -0.78
C PHE A 5 -1.30 -5.93 -1.83
N TYR A 6 -1.00 -4.72 -2.28
CA TYR A 6 -1.78 -4.00 -3.29
C TYR A 6 -0.84 -3.25 -4.23
N TRP A 7 -1.25 -3.08 -5.49
CA TRP A 7 -0.62 -2.10 -6.37
C TRP A 7 -1.07 -0.71 -5.99
N VAL A 8 -0.10 0.15 -5.72
CA VAL A 8 -0.29 1.56 -5.45
C VAL A 8 0.41 2.38 -6.51
N GLN A 9 -0.14 3.56 -6.81
CA GLN A 9 0.44 4.49 -7.77
C GLN A 9 0.41 5.90 -7.19
N ARG A 10 1.47 6.66 -7.46
CA ARG A 10 1.52 8.10 -7.20
C ARG A 10 1.74 8.81 -8.51
N ASP A 11 0.78 9.62 -8.94
CA ASP A 11 0.85 10.43 -10.16
C ASP A 11 1.43 9.66 -11.36
N ASP A 12 2.46 10.20 -12.02
CA ASP A 12 3.16 9.63 -13.17
C ASP A 12 4.27 8.62 -12.80
N TYR A 13 4.40 8.24 -11.52
CA TYR A 13 5.37 7.23 -11.10
C TYR A 13 4.88 5.83 -11.46
N ALA A 14 5.85 4.94 -11.70
CA ALA A 14 5.55 3.53 -11.91
C ALA A 14 4.81 2.94 -10.70
N PRO A 15 3.78 2.10 -10.90
CA PRO A 15 3.13 1.40 -9.81
C PRO A 15 4.10 0.61 -8.93
N GLU A 16 3.87 0.64 -7.62
CA GLU A 16 4.63 -0.09 -6.62
C GLU A 16 3.72 -1.06 -5.87
N VAL A 17 4.26 -2.17 -5.37
CA VAL A 17 3.51 -3.09 -4.49
C VAL A 17 3.76 -2.70 -3.05
N TRP A 18 2.71 -2.32 -2.33
CA TRP A 18 2.78 -1.94 -0.92
C TRP A 18 1.93 -2.89 -0.07
N TYR A 19 2.29 -3.04 1.20
CA TYR A 19 1.54 -3.84 2.16
C TYR A 19 0.65 -2.96 3.04
N PHE A 20 -0.64 -3.27 3.10
CA PHE A 20 -1.58 -2.67 4.03
C PHE A 20 -1.77 -3.55 5.25
N ALA A 21 -1.61 -2.98 6.44
CA ALA A 21 -1.92 -3.65 7.71
C ALA A 21 -3.08 -2.95 8.40
N ASP A 22 -4.08 -3.74 8.81
CA ASP A 22 -5.20 -3.28 9.63
C ASP A 22 -4.91 -3.63 11.11
N GLY A 23 -4.89 -2.63 11.99
CA GLY A 23 -4.47 -2.72 13.40
C GLY A 23 -4.57 -1.36 14.10
N GLU A 24 -4.18 -1.26 15.39
CA GLU A 24 -4.10 0.04 16.08
C GLU A 24 -3.06 0.94 15.39
N GLY A 25 -3.52 1.93 14.64
CA GLY A 25 -2.69 2.79 13.81
C GLY A 25 -2.38 2.23 12.42
N GLY A 26 -3.23 1.35 11.88
CA GLY A 26 -3.11 0.72 10.57
C GLY A 26 -2.59 1.64 9.46
N GLY A 27 -1.82 1.09 8.54
CA GLY A 27 -1.01 1.89 7.62
C GLY A 27 -0.39 1.11 6.48
N TRP A 28 0.29 1.88 5.65
CA TRP A 28 0.87 1.50 4.38
C TRP A 28 2.37 1.33 4.50
N TYR A 29 2.86 0.13 4.21
CA TYR A 29 4.28 -0.20 4.26
C TYR A 29 4.83 -0.25 2.84
N GLN A 30 5.68 0.72 2.53
CA GLN A 30 6.46 0.75 1.31
C GLN A 30 7.63 -0.26 1.41
N PRO A 31 8.01 -0.97 0.33
CA PRO A 31 9.11 -1.95 0.37
C PRO A 31 10.45 -1.40 0.87
N SER A 32 10.73 -0.13 0.61
CA SER A 32 12.00 0.53 0.96
C SER A 32 11.98 1.25 2.31
N GLN A 33 10.87 1.23 3.05
CA GLN A 33 10.72 1.97 4.30
C GLN A 33 10.26 1.07 5.44
N SER A 34 10.89 1.25 6.61
CA SER A 34 10.56 0.47 7.80
C SER A 34 9.35 1.01 8.58
N LEU A 35 8.94 2.26 8.32
CA LEU A 35 7.85 2.92 9.04
C LEU A 35 6.58 2.90 8.18
N PRO A 36 5.41 2.56 8.78
CA PRO A 36 4.16 2.66 8.08
C PRO A 36 3.79 4.11 7.85
N LEU A 37 3.19 4.34 6.70
CA LEU A 37 2.55 5.60 6.37
C LEU A 37 1.07 5.53 6.77
N GLN A 38 0.57 6.53 7.48
CA GLN A 38 -0.85 6.52 7.86
C GLN A 38 -1.73 6.69 6.61
N PRO A 39 -2.96 6.16 6.59
CA PRO A 39 -3.85 6.25 5.44
C PRO A 39 -4.10 7.70 5.00
N LEU A 40 -4.20 8.63 5.96
CA LEU A 40 -4.36 10.05 5.67
C LEU A 40 -3.12 10.63 4.96
N ASP A 41 -1.92 10.31 5.42
CA ASP A 41 -0.68 10.74 4.79
C ASP A 41 -0.50 10.12 3.40
N PHE A 42 -1.02 8.91 3.19
CA PHE A 42 -0.92 8.16 1.93
C PHE A 42 -1.63 8.93 0.83
N GLU A 43 -2.88 9.32 1.10
CA GLU A 43 -3.68 10.13 0.19
C GLU A 43 -3.08 11.54 0.02
N GLN A 44 -2.63 12.19 1.11
CA GLN A 44 -2.01 13.52 1.04
C GLN A 44 -0.70 13.55 0.22
N LYS A 45 0.04 12.45 0.20
CA LYS A 45 1.25 12.29 -0.64
C LYS A 45 0.91 11.92 -2.09
N GLY A 46 -0.36 11.83 -2.46
CA GLY A 46 -0.82 11.53 -3.81
C GLY A 46 -0.81 10.05 -4.16
N TYR A 47 -0.65 9.15 -3.18
CA TYR A 47 -0.76 7.73 -3.45
C TYR A 47 -2.23 7.31 -3.52
N SER A 48 -2.50 6.39 -4.44
CA SER A 48 -3.79 5.75 -4.61
C SER A 48 -3.60 4.25 -4.81
N VAL A 49 -4.59 3.46 -4.44
CA VAL A 49 -4.58 2.02 -4.69
C VAL A 49 -5.28 1.75 -6.01
N ILE A 50 -4.62 1.00 -6.89
CA ILE A 50 -5.07 0.77 -8.28
C ILE A 50 -5.37 -0.71 -8.58
N SER A 51 -5.33 -1.58 -7.57
CA SER A 51 -5.71 -2.99 -7.70
C SER A 51 -6.50 -3.49 -6.50
N ASP A 52 -7.14 -4.64 -6.69
CA ASP A 52 -7.56 -5.49 -5.58
C ASP A 52 -6.35 -6.10 -4.85
N LYS A 53 -6.63 -6.76 -3.72
CA LYS A 53 -5.62 -7.45 -2.91
C LYS A 53 -4.93 -8.52 -3.75
N LEU A 54 -3.61 -8.45 -3.83
CA LEU A 54 -2.80 -9.43 -4.52
C LEU A 54 -2.80 -10.77 -3.79
N GLU A 55 -2.97 -11.84 -4.56
CA GLU A 55 -2.83 -13.20 -4.10
C GLU A 55 -1.38 -13.66 -4.30
N PRO A 56 -0.82 -14.45 -3.37
CA PRO A 56 0.50 -15.04 -3.57
C PRO A 56 0.50 -15.92 -4.82
N PRO A 57 1.64 -16.06 -5.52
CA PRO A 57 1.72 -16.97 -6.66
C PRO A 57 1.39 -18.40 -6.22
N HIS A 58 0.54 -19.07 -6.97
CA HIS A 58 0.21 -20.46 -6.72
C HIS A 58 1.37 -21.34 -7.23
N PRO A 59 1.78 -22.36 -6.45
CA PRO A 59 2.83 -23.30 -6.84
C PRO A 59 2.43 -24.22 -8.00
#